data_AF-A0A956QC94-F1
#
_entry.id   AF-A0A956QC94-F1
#
_cell.length_a   1.000
_cell.length_b   1.000
_cell.length_c   1.000
_cell.angle_alpha   90.00
_cell.angle_beta   90.00
_cell.angle_gamma   90.00
#
_symmetry.space_group_name_H-M   'P 1'
#
loop_
_entity.id
_entity.type
_entity.pdbx_description
1 polymer ?
#
loop_
_entity_poly.entity_id
_entity_poly.type
_entity_poly.pdbx_seq_one_letter_code
_entity_poly.pdbx_strand_id
1 'polypeptide(L)'
;MNLLEQHKLDEMVESFGSELVLELLDRLLAMDITTIRQTVEQDDLASAELMLHRLNSDSGWLGAARLHQQAEQLEQQAAEGHSDGVRAGLDGLEELFAQTLPLLSQARGRLA
;
A
#
# COMPACT_ATOMS: atom_id res chain seq x y z
N MET A 1 -0.33 16.11 9.22
CA MET A 1 -0.82 14.72 9.39
C MET A 1 0.27 13.79 8.90
N ASN A 2 0.64 12.75 9.66
CA ASN A 2 1.79 11.90 9.36
C ASN A 2 1.46 10.88 8.24
N LEU A 3 2.43 10.59 7.37
CA LEU A 3 2.30 9.59 6.30
C LEU A 3 2.48 8.15 6.81
N LEU A 4 3.14 7.98 7.95
CA LEU A 4 3.38 6.71 8.61
C LEU A 4 3.19 6.89 10.13
N GLU A 5 2.36 6.05 10.72
CA GLU A 5 2.03 6.06 12.14
C GLU A 5 3.00 5.18 12.92
N GLN A 6 4.06 5.79 13.47
CA GLN A 6 5.12 5.05 14.16
C GLN A 6 4.61 4.21 15.34
N HIS A 7 3.67 4.74 16.13
CA HIS A 7 3.09 4.02 17.25
C HIS A 7 2.41 2.72 16.83
N LYS A 8 1.79 2.67 15.64
CA LYS A 8 1.18 1.45 15.10
C LYS A 8 2.22 0.38 14.76
N LEU A 9 3.37 0.79 14.24
CA LEU A 9 4.48 -0.14 14.00
C LEU A 9 5.03 -0.71 15.30
N ASP A 10 5.18 0.13 16.32
CA ASP A 10 5.64 -0.30 17.65
C ASP A 10 4.64 -1.32 18.26
N GLU A 11 3.34 -1.00 18.24
CA GLU A 11 2.26 -1.90 18.68
C GLU A 11 2.26 -3.24 17.94
N MET A 12 2.53 -3.21 16.62
CA MET A 12 2.64 -4.40 15.78
C MET A 12 3.82 -5.29 16.16
N VAL A 13 4.98 -4.69 16.42
CA VAL A 13 6.18 -5.42 16.86
C VAL A 13 5.95 -6.03 18.24
N GLU A 14 5.31 -5.30 19.15
CA GLU A 14 4.97 -5.82 20.49
C GLU A 14 3.97 -6.99 20.42
N SER A 15 2.96 -6.89 19.55
CA SER A 15 1.87 -7.87 19.48
C SER A 15 2.24 -9.13 18.68
N PHE A 16 3.01 -8.98 17.60
CA PHE A 16 3.25 -10.05 16.63
C PHE A 16 4.72 -10.36 16.39
N GLY A 17 5.64 -9.60 16.97
CA GLY A 17 7.08 -9.77 16.80
C GLY A 17 7.62 -9.02 15.58
N SER A 18 8.93 -8.70 15.62
CA SER A 18 9.60 -7.97 14.54
C SER A 18 9.71 -8.77 13.23
N GLU A 19 9.74 -10.09 13.29
CA GLU A 19 9.86 -10.95 12.10
C GLU A 19 8.69 -10.75 11.13
N LEU A 20 7.45 -10.82 11.63
CA LEU A 20 6.25 -10.58 10.83
C LEU A 20 6.22 -9.14 10.27
N VAL A 21 6.60 -8.17 11.10
CA VAL A 21 6.61 -6.76 10.68
C VAL A 21 7.65 -6.51 9.60
N LEU A 22 8.82 -7.15 9.69
CA LEU A 22 9.85 -7.10 8.65
C LEU A 22 9.35 -7.75 7.35
N GLU A 23 8.65 -8.88 7.42
CA GLU A 23 8.05 -9.51 6.23
C GLU A 23 7.00 -8.61 5.55
N LEU A 24 6.15 -7.93 6.33
CA LEU A 24 5.19 -6.94 5.82
C LEU A 24 5.91 -5.76 5.16
N LEU A 25 6.94 -5.22 5.80
CA LEU A 25 7.75 -4.13 5.25
C LEU A 25 8.44 -4.55 3.96
N ASP A 26 9.04 -5.74 3.92
CA ASP A 26 9.73 -6.26 2.73
C ASP A 26 8.77 -6.48 1.56
N ARG A 27 7.57 -7.01 1.81
CA ARG A 27 6.54 -7.17 0.78
C ARG A 27 6.11 -5.83 0.19
N LEU A 28 5.84 -4.85 1.04
CA LEU A 28 5.39 -3.53 0.58
C LEU A 28 6.51 -2.76 -0.14
N LEU A 29 7.76 -2.87 0.33
CA LEU A 29 8.94 -2.24 -0.30
C LEU A 29 9.29 -2.87 -1.66
N ALA A 30 9.00 -4.16 -1.84
CA ALA A 30 9.23 -4.88 -3.10
C ALA A 30 8.12 -4.64 -4.14
N MET A 31 7.02 -3.97 -3.77
CA MET A 31 5.90 -3.72 -4.68
C MET A 31 6.27 -2.72 -5.77
N ASP A 32 6.03 -3.08 -7.02
CA ASP A 32 6.10 -2.17 -8.15
C ASP A 32 4.72 -1.56 -8.43
N ILE A 33 4.53 -0.33 -7.96
CA ILE A 33 3.28 0.41 -8.12
C ILE A 33 2.94 0.67 -9.60
N THR A 34 3.95 0.75 -10.47
CA THR A 34 3.74 1.04 -11.90
C THR A 34 3.05 -0.12 -12.63
N THR A 35 3.19 -1.34 -12.10
CA THR A 35 2.49 -2.51 -12.62
C THR A 35 0.96 -2.37 -12.47
N ILE A 36 0.47 -1.74 -11.39
CA ILE A 36 -0.99 -1.50 -11.20
C ILE A 36 -1.53 -0.64 -12.35
N ARG A 37 -0.81 0.44 -12.71
CA ARG A 37 -1.19 1.30 -13.82
C ARG A 37 -1.24 0.53 -15.14
N GLN A 38 -0.21 -0.24 -15.44
CA GLN A 38 -0.15 -1.04 -16.68
C GLN A 38 -1.32 -2.01 -16.77
N THR A 39 -1.68 -2.66 -15.67
CA THR A 39 -2.82 -3.57 -15.58
C THR A 39 -4.15 -2.85 -15.85
N VAL A 40 -4.34 -1.65 -15.29
CA VAL A 40 -5.54 -0.82 -15.55
C VAL A 40 -5.59 -0.29 -16.98
N GLU A 41 -4.44 0.05 -17.57
CA GLU A 41 -4.33 0.45 -18.99
C GLU A 41 -4.68 -0.69 -19.95
N GLN A 42 -4.52 -1.94 -19.50
CA GLN A 42 -4.92 -3.15 -20.24
C GLN A 42 -6.38 -3.57 -19.97
N ASP A 43 -7.16 -2.74 -19.24
CA ASP A 43 -8.53 -3.05 -18.79
C ASP A 43 -8.64 -4.34 -17.94
N ASP A 44 -7.54 -4.80 -17.33
CA ASP A 44 -7.55 -5.96 -16.44
C ASP A 44 -7.86 -5.54 -14.99
N LEU A 45 -9.12 -5.15 -14.75
CA LEU A 45 -9.53 -4.67 -13.44
C LEU A 45 -9.46 -5.74 -12.33
N ALA A 46 -9.59 -7.02 -12.67
CA ALA A 46 -9.51 -8.10 -11.69
C ALA A 46 -8.09 -8.24 -11.12
N SER A 47 -7.06 -8.16 -11.98
CA SER A 47 -5.68 -8.14 -11.50
C SER A 47 -5.36 -6.85 -10.75
N ALA A 48 -5.89 -5.70 -11.20
CA ALA A 48 -5.72 -4.42 -10.51
C ALA A 48 -6.32 -4.45 -9.10
N GLU A 49 -7.55 -4.96 -8.94
CA GLU A 49 -8.22 -5.17 -7.65
C GLU A 49 -7.34 -6.01 -6.71
N LEU A 50 -6.80 -7.15 -7.17
CA LEU A 50 -5.97 -8.01 -6.34
C LEU A 50 -4.68 -7.31 -5.88
N MET A 51 -4.07 -6.50 -6.73
CA MET A 51 -2.87 -5.73 -6.38
C MET A 51 -3.20 -4.62 -5.38
N LEU A 52 -4.31 -3.91 -5.59
CA LEU A 52 -4.80 -2.86 -4.70
C LEU A 52 -5.19 -3.43 -3.34
N HIS A 53 -5.79 -4.61 -3.29
CA HIS A 53 -6.10 -5.34 -2.05
C HIS A 53 -4.85 -5.63 -1.21
N ARG A 54 -3.78 -6.08 -1.85
CA ARG A 54 -2.50 -6.33 -1.16
C ARG A 54 -1.91 -5.04 -0.60
N LEU A 55 -1.90 -3.99 -1.43
CA LEU A 55 -1.43 -2.67 -1.02
C LEU A 55 -2.24 -2.13 0.16
N ASN A 56 -3.57 -2.21 0.08
CA ASN A 56 -4.51 -1.84 1.14
C ASN A 56 -4.18 -2.58 2.44
N SER A 57 -4.11 -3.92 2.40
CA SER A 57 -3.86 -4.74 3.58
C SER A 57 -2.51 -4.41 4.23
N ASP A 58 -1.42 -4.48 3.47
CA ASP A 58 -0.07 -4.29 4.01
C ASP A 58 0.13 -2.86 4.55
N SER A 59 -0.39 -1.84 3.85
CA SER A 59 -0.31 -0.45 4.31
C SER A 59 -1.16 -0.18 5.56
N GLY A 60 -2.29 -0.87 5.73
CA GLY A 60 -3.14 -0.79 6.92
C GLY A 60 -2.47 -1.36 8.17
N TRP A 61 -1.81 -2.51 8.02
CA TRP A 61 -0.99 -3.14 9.08
C TRP A 61 0.18 -2.27 9.50
N LEU A 62 0.86 -1.63 8.54
CA LEU A 62 2.06 -0.83 8.79
C LEU A 62 1.78 0.61 9.23
N GLY A 63 0.51 1.01 9.37
CA GLY A 63 0.13 2.37 9.79
C GLY A 63 0.37 3.43 8.71
N ALA A 64 0.42 3.04 7.43
CA ALA A 64 0.49 3.97 6.31
C ALA A 64 -0.92 4.45 5.91
N ALA A 65 -1.61 5.12 6.83
CA ALA A 65 -3.06 5.36 6.78
C ALA A 65 -3.57 6.00 5.47
N ARG A 66 -2.84 6.97 4.91
CA ARG A 66 -3.23 7.63 3.64
C ARG A 66 -3.08 6.71 2.43
N LEU A 67 -2.02 5.92 2.41
CA LEU A 67 -1.79 4.93 1.35
C LEU A 67 -2.85 3.82 1.42
N HIS A 68 -3.16 3.37 2.64
CA HIS A 68 -4.24 2.43 2.93
C HIS A 68 -5.58 2.92 2.42
N GLN A 69 -6.00 4.12 2.82
CA GLN A 69 -7.28 4.69 2.40
C GLN A 69 -7.38 4.85 0.87
N GLN A 70 -6.31 5.31 0.22
CA GLN A 70 -6.31 5.47 -1.24
C GLN A 70 -6.38 4.10 -1.94
N ALA A 71 -5.64 3.10 -1.45
CA ALA A 71 -5.67 1.75 -1.99
C ALA A 71 -7.03 1.09 -1.81
N GLU A 72 -7.66 1.24 -0.64
CA GLU A 72 -9.03 0.77 -0.35
C GLU A 72 -10.06 1.39 -1.31
N GLN A 73 -9.99 2.71 -1.51
CA GLN A 73 -10.91 3.39 -2.44
C GLN A 73 -10.78 2.84 -3.86
N LEU A 74 -9.55 2.66 -4.35
CA LEU A 74 -9.32 2.17 -5.71
C LEU A 74 -9.63 0.68 -5.85
N GLU A 75 -9.36 -0.13 -4.83
CA GLU A 75 -9.79 -1.53 -4.77
C GLU A 75 -11.31 -1.62 -4.94
N GLN A 76 -12.07 -0.81 -4.20
CA GLN A 76 -13.53 -0.78 -4.33
C GLN A 76 -13.97 -0.37 -5.74
N GLN A 77 -13.36 0.66 -6.33
CA GLN A 77 -13.66 1.07 -7.70
C GLN A 77 -13.36 -0.05 -8.71
N ALA A 78 -12.25 -0.78 -8.55
CA ALA A 78 -11.91 -1.90 -9.41
C ALA A 78 -12.91 -3.06 -9.28
N ALA A 79 -13.28 -3.42 -8.04
CA ALA A 79 -14.28 -4.45 -7.75
C ALA A 79 -15.67 -4.12 -8.32
N GLU A 80 -16.04 -2.84 -8.37
CA GLU A 80 -17.29 -2.35 -8.96
C GLU A 80 -17.22 -2.21 -10.50
N GLY A 81 -16.04 -2.42 -11.11
CA GLY A 81 -15.85 -2.30 -12.55
C GLY A 81 -15.67 -0.85 -13.06
N HIS A 82 -15.45 0.11 -12.15
CA HIS A 82 -15.32 1.53 -12.46
C HIS A 82 -13.90 1.91 -12.95
N SER A 83 -13.54 1.44 -14.14
CA SER A 83 -12.18 1.64 -14.72
C SER A 83 -11.72 3.10 -14.73
N ASP A 84 -12.61 4.04 -15.09
CA ASP A 84 -12.29 5.47 -15.11
C ASP A 84 -12.02 6.05 -13.71
N GLY A 85 -12.73 5.55 -12.70
CA GLY A 85 -12.52 5.92 -11.30
C GLY A 85 -11.16 5.43 -10.79
N VAL A 86 -10.79 4.19 -11.14
CA VAL A 86 -9.46 3.65 -10.83
C VAL A 86 -8.37 4.51 -11.50
N ARG A 87 -8.49 4.77 -12.81
CA ARG A 87 -7.53 5.59 -13.57
C ARG A 87 -7.32 6.97 -12.97
N ALA A 88 -8.42 7.64 -12.60
CA ALA A 88 -8.36 8.98 -12.02
C ALA A 88 -7.61 9.04 -10.69
N GLY A 89 -7.56 7.94 -9.94
CA GLY A 89 -6.89 7.88 -8.63
C GLY A 89 -5.46 7.34 -8.66
N LEU A 90 -4.97 6.81 -9.79
CA LEU A 90 -3.64 6.19 -9.87
C LEU A 90 -2.51 7.19 -9.61
N ASP A 91 -2.59 8.40 -10.15
CA ASP A 91 -1.55 9.43 -9.94
C ASP A 91 -1.38 9.73 -8.44
N GLY A 92 -2.49 9.85 -7.72
CA GLY A 92 -2.49 10.09 -6.28
C GLY A 92 -1.98 8.90 -5.47
N LEU A 93 -2.29 7.67 -5.91
CA LEU A 93 -1.77 6.45 -5.29
C LEU A 93 -0.25 6.36 -5.45
N GLU A 94 0.26 6.59 -6.65
CA GLU A 94 1.69 6.55 -6.96
C GLU A 94 2.47 7.63 -6.20
N GLU A 95 1.93 8.84 -6.12
CA GLU A 95 2.52 9.92 -5.34
C GLU A 95 2.58 9.56 -3.85
N LEU A 96 1.48 9.05 -3.27
CA LEU A 96 1.45 8.62 -1.88
C LEU A 96 2.42 7.48 -1.60
N PHE A 97 2.51 6.52 -2.52
CA PHE A 97 3.44 5.40 -2.42
C PHE A 97 4.90 5.90 -2.42
N ALA A 98 5.25 6.79 -3.37
CA ALA A 98 6.58 7.39 -3.45
C ALA A 98 6.97 8.19 -2.20
N GLN A 99 6.02 8.91 -1.59
CA GLN A 99 6.25 9.63 -0.34
C GLN A 99 6.37 8.71 0.88
N THR A 100 5.71 7.55 0.86
CA THR A 100 5.67 6.59 1.98
C THR A 100 6.90 5.66 1.98
N LEU A 101 7.41 5.29 0.80
CA LEU A 101 8.55 4.38 0.63
C LEU A 101 9.77 4.71 1.50
N PRO A 102 10.28 5.95 1.57
CA PRO A 102 11.44 6.28 2.40
C PRO A 102 11.18 6.04 3.90
N LEU A 103 9.95 6.25 4.36
CA LEU A 103 9.57 6.07 5.76
C LEU A 103 9.51 4.58 6.13
N LEU A 104 8.97 3.75 5.23
CA LEU A 104 8.97 2.29 5.37
C LEU A 104 10.39 1.72 5.37
N SER A 105 11.25 2.22 4.48
CA SER A 105 12.66 1.82 4.43
C SER A 105 13.41 2.16 5.72
N GLN A 106 13.17 3.36 6.28
CA GLN A 106 13.72 3.76 7.58
C GLN A 106 13.18 2.92 8.73
N ALA A 107 11.89 2.58 8.73
CA ALA A 107 11.29 1.71 9.73
C ALA A 107 11.92 0.32 9.70
N ARG A 108 12.03 -0.28 8.51
CA ARG A 108 12.71 -1.55 8.30
C ARG A 108 14.16 -1.52 8.80
N GLY A 109 14.91 -0.48 8.48
CA GLY A 109 16.30 -0.33 8.92
C GLY A 109 16.49 -0.16 10.44
N ARG A 110 15.44 0.24 11.18
CA ARG A 110 15.45 0.31 12.65
C ARG A 110 15.10 -1.02 13.32
N LEU A 111 14.34 -1.87 12.63
CA LEU A 111 13.85 -3.16 13.15
C LEU A 111 14.77 -4.34 12.80
N ALA A 112 15.63 -4.19 11.79
CA ALA A 112 16.65 -5.17 11.39
C ALA A 112 17.90 -5.09 12.26
#